data_AF-A0A2J6X4Z2-F1
#
_entry.id   AF-A0A2J6X4Z2-F1
#
_cell.length_a   1.000
_cell.length_b   1.000
_cell.length_c   1.000
_cell.angle_alpha   90.00
_cell.angle_beta   90.00
_cell.angle_gamma   90.00
#
_symmetry.space_group_name_H-M   'P 1'
#
loop_
_entity.id
_entity.type
_entity.pdbx_description
1 polymer ?
#
loop_
_entity_poly.entity_id
_entity_poly.type
_entity_poly.pdbx_seq_one_letter_code
_entity_poly.pdbx_strand_id
1 'polypeptide(L)' 'KVKDKDVINDEKFKQFVREMEKELKTGRIIIRSSGTEPVIRIMVEGDNEIKIRDIANRIKEYLEV' A
#
# COMPACT_ATOMS: atom_id res chain seq x y z
N LYS A 1 -4.51 1.60 12.92
CA LYS A 1 -5.04 2.97 12.66
C LYS A 1 -3.84 3.83 12.31
N VAL A 2 -3.94 4.71 11.32
CA VAL A 2 -2.80 5.51 10.87
C VAL A 2 -2.84 6.89 11.53
N LYS A 3 -1.65 7.45 11.84
CA LYS A 3 -1.53 8.77 12.49
C LYS A 3 -1.83 9.90 11.53
N ASP A 4 -1.36 9.78 10.30
CA ASP A 4 -1.56 10.72 9.21
C ASP A 4 -2.03 9.94 7.97
N LYS A 5 -3.12 10.41 7.35
CA LYS A 5 -3.65 9.80 6.12
C LYS A 5 -3.03 10.42 4.85
N ASP A 6 -2.41 11.59 4.96
CA ASP A 6 -1.82 12.32 3.84
C ASP A 6 -0.44 11.78 3.43
N VAL A 7 0.18 10.94 4.26
CA VAL A 7 1.42 10.20 3.93
C VAL A 7 1.33 9.46 2.57
N ILE A 8 0.13 9.07 2.14
CA ILE A 8 -0.06 8.41 0.83
C ILE A 8 0.22 9.33 -0.36
N ASN A 9 0.24 10.65 -0.14
CA ASN A 9 0.54 11.66 -1.14
C ASN A 9 2.02 12.04 -1.18
N ASP A 10 2.82 11.59 -0.21
CA ASP A 10 4.25 11.86 -0.15
C ASP A 10 4.98 11.18 -1.30
N GLU A 11 5.93 11.88 -1.91
CA GLU A 11 6.71 11.31 -3.01
C GLU A 11 7.53 10.09 -2.60
N LYS A 12 7.97 10.03 -1.33
CA LYS A 12 8.66 8.85 -0.79
C LYS A 12 7.74 7.63 -0.74
N PHE A 13 6.50 7.82 -0.30
CA PHE A 13 5.53 6.74 -0.26
C PHE A 13 5.14 6.29 -1.68
N LYS A 14 4.86 7.23 -2.57
CA LYS A 14 4.57 6.90 -3.98
C LYS A 14 5.73 6.16 -4.63
N GLN A 15 6.97 6.55 -4.35
CA GLN A 15 8.15 5.85 -4.86
C GLN A 15 8.24 4.41 -4.32
N PHE A 16 8.03 4.23 -3.02
CA PHE A 16 7.97 2.92 -2.40
C PHE A 16 6.88 2.03 -3.04
N VAL A 17 5.67 2.56 -3.27
CA VAL A 17 4.59 1.81 -3.92
C VAL A 17 4.94 1.45 -5.36
N ARG A 18 5.55 2.37 -6.13
CA ARG A 18 6.02 2.08 -7.50
C ARG A 18 7.05 0.95 -7.55
N GLU A 19 7.89 0.82 -6.53
CA GLU A 19 8.82 -0.31 -6.43
C GLU A 19 8.07 -1.62 -6.18
N MET A 20 7.05 -1.63 -5.34
CA MET A 20 6.21 -2.81 -5.11
C MET A 20 5.43 -3.21 -6.37
N GLU A 21 4.91 -2.24 -7.13
CA GLU A 21 4.24 -2.51 -8.41
C GLU A 21 5.18 -3.18 -9.41
N LYS A 22 6.45 -2.74 -9.48
CA LYS A 22 7.49 -3.40 -10.31
C LYS A 22 7.80 -4.80 -9.82
N GLU A 23 7.89 -5.00 -8.51
CA GLU A 23 8.10 -6.32 -7.93
C GLU A 23 6.96 -7.25 -8.35
N LEU A 24 5.71 -6.82 -8.27
CA LEU A 24 4.50 -7.60 -8.58
C LEU A 24 4.53 -8.22 -9.99
N LYS A 25 5.10 -7.51 -10.98
CA LYS A 25 5.10 -7.81 -12.43
C LYS A 25 3.71 -7.80 -13.08
N THR A 26 2.77 -8.60 -12.56
CA THR A 26 1.36 -8.68 -12.99
C THR A 26 0.44 -8.43 -11.80
N GLY A 27 -0.57 -7.58 -11.98
CA GLY A 27 -1.53 -7.21 -10.93
C GLY A 27 -1.62 -5.70 -10.71
N ARG A 28 -2.27 -5.29 -9.61
CA ARG A 28 -2.50 -3.88 -9.26
C ARG A 28 -2.42 -3.65 -7.75
N ILE A 29 -1.95 -2.47 -7.37
CA ILE A 29 -1.96 -1.97 -6.00
C ILE A 29 -2.91 -0.76 -5.96
N ILE A 30 -3.89 -0.77 -5.06
CA ILE A 30 -4.80 0.35 -4.83
C ILE A 30 -4.68 0.78 -3.37
N ILE A 31 -4.33 2.05 -3.17
CA ILE A 31 -4.20 2.64 -1.84
C ILE A 31 -5.06 3.90 -1.80
N ARG A 32 -5.92 4.00 -0.77
CA ARG A 32 -6.77 5.17 -0.56
C ARG A 32 -7.02 5.44 0.91
N SER A 33 -7.13 6.71 1.26
CA SER A 33 -7.64 7.12 2.58
C SER A 33 -9.14 6.81 2.68
N SER A 34 -9.61 6.47 3.89
CA SER A 34 -11.05 6.44 4.17
C SER A 34 -11.55 7.85 4.48
N GLY A 35 -12.67 8.24 3.87
CA GLY A 35 -13.31 9.54 4.13
C GLY A 35 -14.08 9.59 5.45
N THR A 36 -14.56 8.43 5.94
CA THR A 36 -15.41 8.33 7.14
C THR A 36 -14.69 7.72 8.33
N GLU A 37 -13.48 7.20 8.16
CA GLU A 37 -12.74 6.48 9.20
C GLU A 37 -11.25 6.89 9.23
N PRO A 38 -10.56 6.76 10.38
CA PRO A 38 -9.12 7.00 10.51
C PRO A 38 -8.29 5.80 10.04
N VAL A 39 -8.53 5.34 8.81
CA VAL A 39 -7.85 4.18 8.21
C VAL A 39 -7.46 4.46 6.75
N ILE A 40 -6.39 3.80 6.31
CA ILE A 40 -6.02 3.66 4.90
C ILE A 40 -6.43 2.27 4.45
N ARG A 41 -7.04 2.17 3.25
CA ARG A 41 -7.39 0.91 2.61
C ARG A 41 -6.31 0.55 1.60
N ILE A 42 -5.79 -0.67 1.71
CA ILE A 42 -4.77 -1.24 0.84
C ILE A 42 -5.41 -2.45 0.15
N MET A 43 -5.30 -2.51 -1.17
CA MET A 43 -5.71 -3.66 -1.97
C MET A 43 -4.55 -4.03 -2.89
N VAL A 44 -4.19 -5.31 -2.91
CA VAL A 44 -3.16 -5.86 -3.78
C VAL A 44 -3.75 -7.08 -4.49
N GLU A 45 -3.80 -7.06 -5.81
CA GLU A 45 -4.25 -8.18 -6.63
C GLU A 45 -3.06 -8.75 -7.44
N GLY A 46 -3.02 -10.07 -7.66
CA GLY A 46 -1.96 -10.73 -8.42
C GLY A 46 -2.01 -12.25 -8.27
N ASP A 47 -1.21 -12.94 -9.08
CA ASP A 47 -1.32 -14.40 -9.27
C ASP A 47 -0.63 -15.25 -8.18
N ASN A 48 0.17 -14.61 -7.33
CA ASN A 48 0.93 -15.27 -6.26
C ASN A 48 0.49 -14.74 -4.89
N GLU A 49 -0.28 -15.54 -4.16
CA GLU A 49 -0.85 -15.19 -2.85
C GLU A 49 0.22 -14.79 -1.82
N ILE A 50 1.34 -15.51 -1.78
CA ILE A 50 2.44 -15.23 -0.84
C ILE A 50 2.99 -13.83 -1.11
N LYS A 51 3.21 -13.51 -2.38
CA LYS A 51 3.77 -12.23 -2.81
C LYS A 51 2.82 -11.06 -2.60
N ILE A 52 1.54 -11.20 -2.95
CA ILE A 52 0.56 -10.12 -2.75
C ILE A 52 0.38 -9.82 -1.26
N ARG A 53 0.43 -10.86 -0.41
CA ARG A 53 0.35 -10.72 1.05
C ARG A 53 1.60 -10.06 1.63
N ASP A 54 2.79 -10.42 1.16
CA ASP A 54 4.05 -9.77 1.55
C ASP A 54 4.04 -8.27 1.22
N ILE A 55 3.67 -7.92 -0.01
CA ILE A 55 3.58 -6.52 -0.45
C ILE A 55 2.55 -5.74 0.38
N ALA A 56 1.37 -6.31 0.63
CA ALA A 56 0.36 -5.67 1.46
C ALA A 56 0.86 -5.40 2.89
N ASN A 57 1.61 -6.34 3.47
CA ASN A 57 2.21 -6.19 4.80
C ASN A 57 3.30 -5.11 4.81
N ARG A 58 4.18 -5.07 3.81
CA ARG A 58 5.23 -4.05 3.71
C ARG A 58 4.64 -2.64 3.58
N ILE A 59 3.56 -2.48 2.81
CA ILE A 59 2.84 -1.20 2.71
C ILE A 59 2.20 -0.85 4.05
N LYS A 60 1.57 -1.82 4.72
CA LYS A 60 0.98 -1.61 6.05
C LYS A 60 2.05 -1.14 7.05
N GLU A 61 3.20 -1.81 7.10
CA GLU A 61 4.31 -1.47 8.01
C GLU A 61 4.85 -0.06 7.76
N TYR A 62 4.99 0.35 6.50
CA TYR A 62 5.38 1.72 6.15
C TYR A 62 4.39 2.77 6.69
N LEU A 63 3.10 2.44 6.76
CA LEU A 63 2.05 3.35 7.22
C LEU A 63 1.81 3.33 8.74
N GLU A 64 2.33 2.33 9.46
CA GLU A 64 2.13 2.17 10.91
C GLU A 64 3.23 2.82 11.77
N VAL A 65 4.36 3.22 11.17
CA VAL A 65 5.39 4.07 11.80
C VAL A 65 4.87 5.48 12.05
#